data_AF-A0A2V7ZRN8-F1
#
_entry.id   AF-A0A2V7ZRN8-F1
#
_cell.length_a   1.000
_cell.length_b   1.000
_cell.length_c   1.000
_cell.angle_alpha   90.00
_cell.angle_beta   90.00
_cell.angle_gamma   90.00
#
_symmetry.space_group_name_H-M   'P 1'
#
loop_
_entity.id
_entity.type
_entity.pdbx_description
1 polymer ?
#
loop_
_entity_poly.entity_id
_entity_poly.type
_entity_poly.pdbx_seq_one_letter_code
_entity_poly.pdbx_strand_id
1 'polypeptide(L)'
;MECSMHTHFVHATIGSLVLTAVTAAAAQSPPAGLDFDFFKTRVQPIFTAKRPGHARCISCHIAGTPLRLQPLDPGSNTWSDEASQKNFEAMRRVVAAGNAKSKLLMHPLAEKAGGDFFHNGGKHWTSQNDPEWQTLKAWVMGETKRSER
;
A
#
# COMPACT_ATOMS: atom_id res chain seq x y z
N MET A 1 28.68 -50.90 -66.43
CA MET A 1 29.98 -50.43 -65.90
C MET A 1 29.76 -50.06 -64.46
N GLU A 2 30.04 -51.00 -63.57
CA GLU A 2 30.14 -50.74 -62.13
C GLU A 2 31.41 -49.94 -61.85
N CYS A 3 31.36 -49.04 -60.87
CA CYS A 3 32.51 -48.75 -60.04
C CYS A 3 32.01 -48.40 -58.63
N SER A 4 32.17 -49.37 -57.74
CA SER A 4 32.00 -49.25 -56.29
C SER A 4 33.20 -48.48 -55.71
N MET A 5 32.98 -47.57 -54.73
CA MET A 5 33.85 -47.48 -53.54
C MET A 5 33.25 -46.61 -52.41
N HIS A 6 32.84 -47.30 -51.34
CA HIS A 6 33.07 -47.08 -49.91
C HIS A 6 33.32 -45.66 -49.32
N THR A 7 32.38 -45.30 -48.44
CA THR A 7 32.56 -44.93 -47.01
C THR A 7 33.33 -43.65 -46.65
N HIS A 8 32.67 -42.71 -45.98
CA HIS A 8 33.00 -42.31 -44.59
C HIS A 8 31.79 -41.63 -43.93
N PHE A 9 31.23 -42.29 -42.92
CA PHE A 9 30.24 -41.74 -41.99
C PHE A 9 30.93 -40.75 -41.04
N VAL A 10 30.45 -39.50 -41.01
CA VAL A 10 30.66 -38.58 -39.88
C VAL A 10 29.29 -38.31 -39.28
N HIS A 11 29.00 -38.99 -38.17
CA HIS A 11 27.83 -38.70 -37.33
C HIS A 11 28.10 -37.39 -36.58
N ALA A 12 27.57 -36.28 -37.09
CA ALA A 12 27.43 -35.05 -36.31
C ALA A 12 26.13 -35.16 -35.50
N THR A 13 26.22 -35.63 -34.26
CA THR A 13 25.12 -35.57 -33.31
C THR A 13 24.89 -34.12 -32.90
N ILE A 14 23.88 -33.49 -33.49
CA ILE A 14 23.37 -32.18 -33.03
C ILE A 14 22.60 -32.45 -31.74
N GLY A 15 23.22 -32.12 -30.60
CA GLY A 15 22.53 -32.09 -29.31
C GLY A 15 21.53 -30.95 -29.28
N SER A 16 20.23 -31.26 -29.39
CA SER A 16 19.16 -30.28 -29.15
C SER A 16 19.13 -29.89 -27.67
N LEU A 17 19.63 -28.70 -27.37
CA LEU A 17 19.45 -28.04 -26.08
C LEU A 17 18.00 -27.54 -25.99
N VAL A 18 17.13 -28.28 -25.31
CA VAL A 18 15.76 -27.82 -24.99
C VAL A 18 15.88 -26.79 -23.86
N LEU A 19 15.83 -25.51 -24.21
CA LEU A 19 15.78 -24.42 -23.24
C LEU A 19 14.32 -24.28 -22.75
N THR A 20 14.01 -24.90 -21.61
CA THR A 20 12.75 -24.68 -20.90
C THR A 20 12.72 -23.25 -20.35
N ALA A 21 12.05 -22.34 -21.05
CA ALA A 21 11.77 -21.01 -20.55
C ALA A 21 10.78 -21.10 -19.37
N VAL A 22 11.28 -20.95 -18.15
CA VAL A 22 10.44 -20.69 -16.97
C VAL A 22 9.92 -19.27 -17.11
N THR A 23 8.69 -19.12 -17.58
CA THR A 23 7.99 -17.83 -17.51
C THR A 23 7.70 -17.53 -16.05
N ALA A 24 8.51 -16.67 -15.44
CA ALA A 24 8.15 -16.03 -14.19
C ALA A 24 6.86 -15.23 -14.45
N ALA A 25 5.74 -15.72 -13.93
CA ALA A 25 4.52 -14.94 -13.87
C ALA A 25 4.80 -13.73 -12.97
N ALA A 26 5.08 -12.58 -13.58
CA ALA A 26 4.96 -11.31 -12.88
C ALA A 26 3.51 -11.25 -12.38
N ALA A 27 3.33 -11.34 -11.05
CA ALA A 27 2.06 -11.06 -10.42
C ALA A 27 1.65 -9.66 -10.86
N GLN A 28 0.69 -9.58 -11.77
CA GLN A 28 0.11 -8.32 -12.20
C GLN A 28 -0.64 -7.79 -10.98
N SER A 29 -0.04 -6.83 -10.28
CA SER A 29 -0.73 -6.07 -9.24
C SER A 29 -2.06 -5.58 -9.82
N PRO A 30 -3.19 -5.78 -9.13
CA PRO A 30 -4.47 -5.28 -9.60
C PRO A 30 -4.37 -3.77 -9.88
N PRO A 31 -5.16 -3.24 -10.83
CA PRO A 31 -5.12 -1.82 -11.17
C PRO A 31 -5.27 -0.94 -9.92
N ALA A 32 -4.49 0.15 -9.89
CA ALA A 32 -4.21 1.03 -8.75
C ALA A 32 -5.46 1.53 -8.00
N GLY A 33 -5.97 0.70 -7.10
CA GLY A 33 -7.01 1.04 -6.14
C GLY A 33 -6.47 0.88 -4.73
N LEU A 34 -6.91 1.73 -3.81
CA LEU A 34 -6.65 1.52 -2.39
C LEU A 34 -7.47 0.33 -1.90
N ASP A 35 -6.88 -0.55 -1.09
CA ASP A 35 -7.57 -1.74 -0.58
C ASP A 35 -8.43 -1.41 0.65
N PHE A 36 -9.73 -1.72 0.60
CA PHE A 36 -10.65 -1.43 1.71
C PHE A 36 -10.36 -2.29 2.93
N ASP A 37 -10.02 -3.57 2.75
CA ASP A 37 -9.76 -4.49 3.86
C ASP A 37 -8.48 -4.10 4.61
N PHE A 38 -7.41 -3.77 3.89
CA PHE A 38 -6.19 -3.19 4.47
C PHE A 38 -6.51 -1.89 5.18
N PHE A 39 -7.30 -1.00 4.55
CA PHE A 39 -7.71 0.25 5.17
C PHE A 39 -8.41 0.01 6.52
N LYS A 40 -9.49 -0.78 6.52
CA LYS A 40 -10.32 -1.02 7.70
C LYS A 40 -9.52 -1.68 8.83
N THR A 41 -8.62 -2.60 8.50
CA THR A 41 -7.94 -3.43 9.52
C THR A 41 -6.59 -2.88 9.98
N ARG A 42 -5.91 -2.05 9.17
CA ARG A 42 -4.54 -1.57 9.46
C ARG A 42 -4.44 -0.05 9.52
N VAL A 43 -5.09 0.66 8.60
CA VAL A 43 -5.02 2.13 8.54
C VAL A 43 -6.00 2.78 9.51
N GLN A 44 -7.27 2.39 9.45
CA GLN A 44 -8.34 3.04 10.20
C GLN A 44 -8.14 3.01 11.73
N PRO A 45 -7.62 1.94 12.36
CA PRO A 45 -7.34 1.95 13.80
C PRO A 45 -6.36 3.04 14.25
N ILE A 46 -5.46 3.50 13.37
CA ILE A 46 -4.51 4.59 13.64
C ILE A 46 -5.26 5.88 14.00
N PHE A 47 -6.45 6.09 13.42
CA PHE A 47 -7.23 7.33 13.58
C PHE A 47 -7.88 7.47 14.96
N THR A 48 -8.08 6.36 15.69
CA THR A 48 -8.63 6.34 17.06
C THR A 48 -7.59 6.04 18.14
N ALA A 49 -6.38 5.64 17.76
CA ALA A 49 -5.31 5.36 18.69
C ALA A 49 -4.91 6.59 19.51
N LYS A 50 -4.82 6.42 20.84
CA LYS A 50 -4.31 7.43 21.77
C LYS A 50 -2.79 7.32 21.86
N ARG A 51 -2.11 8.46 21.81
CA ARG A 51 -0.65 8.54 21.95
C ARG A 51 -0.30 9.65 22.94
N PRO A 52 0.67 9.46 23.85
CA PRO A 52 1.14 10.53 24.72
C PRO A 52 1.52 11.76 23.90
N GLY A 53 1.02 12.94 24.29
CA GLY A 53 1.34 14.21 23.62
C GLY A 53 0.63 14.47 22.28
N HIS A 54 -0.23 13.56 21.79
CA HIS A 54 -0.95 13.76 20.52
C HIS A 54 -2.46 13.61 20.67
N ALA A 55 -3.21 14.51 20.05
CA ALA A 55 -4.63 14.31 19.83
C ALA A 55 -4.87 13.06 18.97
N ARG A 56 -6.05 12.45 19.07
CA ARG A 56 -6.46 11.42 18.09
C ARG A 56 -6.86 12.13 16.80
N CYS A 57 -6.60 11.53 15.64
CA CYS A 57 -6.99 12.11 14.34
C CYS A 57 -8.50 12.40 14.32
N ILE A 58 -9.30 11.45 14.81
CA ILE A 58 -10.76 11.57 14.87
C ILE A 58 -11.24 12.81 15.67
N SER A 59 -10.50 13.24 16.70
CA SER A 59 -10.91 14.38 17.55
C SER A 59 -11.10 15.67 16.76
N CYS A 60 -10.31 15.89 15.70
CA CYS A 60 -10.46 17.05 14.83
C CYS A 60 -11.22 16.71 13.53
N HIS A 61 -11.09 15.49 13.03
CA HIS A 61 -11.63 15.11 11.72
C HIS A 61 -13.10 14.67 11.71
N ILE A 62 -13.82 14.61 12.84
CA ILE A 62 -15.29 14.44 12.81
C ILE A 62 -15.98 15.69 12.27
N ALA A 63 -15.57 16.88 12.75
CA ALA A 63 -16.27 18.12 12.43
C ALA A 63 -15.38 19.36 12.20
N GLY A 64 -14.11 19.33 12.58
CA GLY A 64 -13.24 20.50 12.62
C GLY A 64 -12.43 20.78 11.34
N THR A 65 -12.57 19.95 10.29
CA THR A 65 -11.76 20.09 9.07
C THR A 65 -12.56 19.72 7.81
N PRO A 66 -12.08 20.01 6.59
CA PRO A 66 -12.70 19.53 5.35
C PRO A 66 -12.71 18.00 5.20
N LEU A 67 -11.72 17.29 5.77
CA LEU A 67 -11.72 15.83 5.84
C LEU A 67 -12.64 15.39 6.98
N ARG A 68 -13.76 14.74 6.64
CA ARG A 68 -14.82 14.33 7.58
C ARG A 68 -14.86 12.82 7.76
N LEU A 69 -14.36 12.35 8.90
CA LEU A 69 -14.57 10.98 9.38
C LEU A 69 -15.93 10.88 10.07
N GLN A 70 -16.54 9.69 10.03
CA GLN A 70 -17.76 9.40 10.76
C GLN A 70 -17.51 9.48 12.28
N PRO A 71 -18.49 9.91 13.08
CA PRO A 71 -18.42 9.74 14.53
C PRO A 71 -18.38 8.26 14.91
N LEU A 72 -17.86 7.97 16.10
CA LEU A 72 -17.97 6.62 16.69
C LEU A 72 -19.33 6.46 17.34
N ASP A 73 -19.88 5.26 17.28
CA ASP A 73 -21.06 4.91 18.07
C ASP A 73 -20.77 5.01 19.57
N PRO A 74 -21.77 5.35 20.40
CA PRO A 74 -21.59 5.44 21.85
C PRO A 74 -20.96 4.17 22.43
N GLY A 75 -19.87 4.34 23.20
CA GLY A 75 -19.15 3.23 23.83
C GLY A 75 -18.23 2.43 22.90
N SER A 76 -18.24 2.69 21.59
CA SER A 76 -17.34 2.01 20.65
C SER A 76 -15.95 2.67 20.60
N ASN A 77 -14.92 1.85 20.37
CA ASN A 77 -13.56 2.29 20.07
C ASN A 77 -13.21 2.20 18.57
N THR A 78 -14.13 1.70 17.76
CA THR A 78 -13.99 1.49 16.31
C THR A 78 -15.31 1.79 15.57
N TRP A 79 -15.27 1.79 14.24
CA TRP A 79 -16.44 2.04 13.39
C TRP A 79 -17.12 0.74 12.96
N SER A 80 -18.43 0.82 12.69
CA SER A 80 -19.14 -0.21 11.94
C SER A 80 -18.60 -0.35 10.51
N ASP A 81 -19.01 -1.39 9.80
CA ASP A 81 -18.62 -1.62 8.40
C ASP A 81 -19.11 -0.50 7.48
N GLU A 82 -20.34 -0.03 7.69
CA GLU A 82 -20.94 1.06 6.93
C GLU A 82 -20.22 2.39 7.20
N ALA A 83 -19.90 2.68 8.46
CA ALA A 83 -19.12 3.86 8.82
C ALA A 83 -17.67 3.77 8.28
N SER A 84 -17.10 2.56 8.27
CA SER A 84 -15.78 2.30 7.71
C SER A 84 -15.72 2.58 6.21
N GLN A 85 -16.74 2.17 5.44
CA GLN A 85 -16.84 2.49 4.01
C GLN A 85 -16.89 4.01 3.76
N LYS A 86 -17.68 4.75 4.54
CA LYS A 86 -17.71 6.21 4.43
C LYS A 86 -16.36 6.85 4.75
N ASN A 87 -15.65 6.34 5.77
CA ASN A 87 -14.30 6.79 6.10
C ASN A 87 -13.31 6.50 4.99
N PHE A 88 -13.39 5.32 4.36
CA PHE A 88 -12.56 4.95 3.22
C PHE A 88 -12.74 5.94 2.06
N GLU A 89 -13.99 6.25 1.69
CA GLU A 89 -14.30 7.22 0.65
C GLU A 89 -13.83 8.64 0.99
N ALA A 90 -13.91 9.05 2.27
CA ALA A 90 -13.34 10.32 2.71
C ALA A 90 -11.81 10.34 2.55
N MET A 91 -11.12 9.26 2.93
CA MET A 91 -9.66 9.17 2.87
C MET A 91 -9.12 9.12 1.44
N ARG A 92 -9.86 8.54 0.49
CA ARG A 92 -9.51 8.57 -0.94
C ARG A 92 -9.34 9.99 -1.49
N ARG A 93 -9.97 11.00 -0.90
CA ARG A 93 -9.84 12.41 -1.33
C ARG A 93 -8.51 13.05 -0.96
N VAL A 94 -7.78 12.47 -0.01
CA VAL A 94 -6.48 12.98 0.47
C VAL A 94 -5.31 12.04 0.18
N VAL A 95 -5.58 11.00 -0.62
CA VAL A 95 -4.61 10.00 -1.06
C VAL A 95 -4.55 9.98 -2.58
N ALA A 96 -3.34 10.16 -3.11
CA ALA A 96 -3.01 9.82 -4.47
C ALA A 96 -2.35 8.43 -4.46
N ALA A 97 -3.07 7.41 -4.92
CA ALA A 97 -2.59 6.03 -4.93
C ALA A 97 -1.25 5.91 -5.69
N GLY A 98 -0.31 5.16 -5.12
CA GLY A 98 1.06 5.02 -5.62
C GLY A 98 1.97 6.23 -5.40
N ASN A 99 1.49 7.30 -4.73
CA ASN A 99 2.25 8.55 -4.58
C ASN A 99 2.50 8.89 -3.11
N ALA A 100 3.77 8.83 -2.71
CA ALA A 100 4.23 9.19 -1.36
C ALA A 100 3.99 10.67 -0.99
N LYS A 101 3.72 11.54 -1.96
CA LYS A 101 3.33 12.95 -1.74
C LYS A 101 1.84 13.12 -1.42
N SER A 102 1.13 12.03 -1.09
CA SER A 102 -0.24 12.07 -0.59
C SER A 102 -0.35 12.91 0.69
N LYS A 103 -1.41 13.70 0.83
CA LYS A 103 -1.62 14.54 2.03
C LYS A 103 -1.65 13.72 3.31
N LEU A 104 -2.21 12.51 3.27
CA LEU A 104 -2.20 11.55 4.38
C LEU A 104 -0.78 11.29 4.92
N LEU A 105 0.24 11.28 4.07
CA LEU A 105 1.62 10.95 4.45
C LEU A 105 2.45 12.20 4.82
N MET A 106 2.13 13.36 4.26
CA MET A 106 2.90 14.59 4.48
C MET A 106 2.37 15.44 5.63
N HIS A 107 1.06 15.62 5.71
CA HIS A 107 0.43 16.58 6.62
C HIS A 107 0.70 16.27 8.11
N PRO A 108 0.55 15.02 8.57
CA PRO A 108 0.84 14.67 9.96
C PRO A 108 2.33 14.34 10.23
N LEU A 109 3.20 14.31 9.22
CA LEU A 109 4.63 14.01 9.37
C LEU A 109 5.42 15.28 9.69
N ALA A 110 6.45 15.18 10.53
CA ALA A 110 7.36 16.28 10.81
C ALA A 110 8.05 16.80 9.54
N GLU A 111 8.21 18.12 9.44
CA GLU A 111 8.84 18.78 8.27
C GLU A 111 10.23 18.22 7.96
N LYS A 112 11.06 18.05 8.99
CA LYS A 112 12.40 17.48 8.86
C LYS A 112 12.44 16.05 8.30
N ALA A 113 11.30 15.34 8.34
CA ALA A 113 11.14 13.99 7.78
C ALA A 113 10.43 14.00 6.41
N GLY A 114 10.18 15.17 5.83
CA GLY A 114 9.51 15.33 4.53
C GLY A 114 8.01 15.62 4.61
N GLY A 115 7.50 15.99 5.79
CA GLY A 115 6.14 16.52 5.92
C GLY A 115 5.99 17.97 5.47
N ASP A 116 4.75 18.46 5.40
CA ASP A 116 4.48 19.87 5.09
C ASP A 116 4.59 20.78 6.33
N PHE A 117 4.45 22.10 6.15
CA PHE A 117 4.71 23.08 7.20
C PHE A 117 3.78 22.97 8.43
N PHE A 118 2.48 22.71 8.22
CA PHE A 118 1.50 22.91 9.30
C PHE A 118 0.40 21.86 9.28
N HIS A 119 0.08 21.31 10.46
CA HIS A 119 -1.11 20.51 10.72
C HIS A 119 -1.68 20.87 12.09
N ASN A 120 -2.95 21.27 12.13
CA ASN A 120 -3.57 21.79 13.35
C ASN A 120 -3.60 20.79 14.52
N GLY A 121 -3.69 19.48 14.21
CA GLY A 121 -3.60 18.41 15.21
C GLY A 121 -2.19 18.11 15.71
N GLY A 122 -1.18 18.82 15.21
CA GLY A 122 0.24 18.58 15.47
C GLY A 122 0.86 17.55 14.52
N LYS A 123 2.18 17.41 14.60
CA LYS A 123 2.91 16.36 13.86
C LYS A 123 2.90 15.07 14.68
N HIS A 124 2.35 14.00 14.12
CA HIS A 124 2.15 12.71 14.79
C HIS A 124 3.35 11.77 14.66
N TRP A 125 4.15 11.95 13.61
CA TRP A 125 5.33 11.13 13.33
C TRP A 125 6.53 12.02 13.09
N THR A 126 7.69 11.59 13.57
CA THR A 126 8.94 12.36 13.48
C THR A 126 9.89 11.78 12.44
N SER A 127 9.58 10.60 11.91
CA SER A 127 10.36 9.85 10.95
C SER A 127 9.46 9.07 10.00
N GLN A 128 9.93 8.89 8.77
CA GLN A 128 9.29 7.93 7.86
C GLN A 128 9.47 6.49 8.34
N ASN A 129 10.37 6.20 9.29
CA ASN A 129 10.54 4.86 9.84
C ASN A 129 9.56 4.55 10.99
N ASP A 130 8.70 5.49 11.37
CA ASP A 130 7.68 5.25 12.38
C ASP A 130 6.71 4.14 11.88
N PRO A 131 6.44 3.07 12.66
CA PRO A 131 5.70 1.90 12.18
C PRO A 131 4.29 2.20 11.65
N GLU A 132 3.58 3.11 12.31
CA GLU A 132 2.25 3.54 11.86
C GLU A 132 2.33 4.34 10.56
N TRP A 133 3.35 5.21 10.41
CA TRP A 133 3.54 5.94 9.17
C TRP A 133 3.86 4.98 8.00
N GLN A 134 4.68 3.95 8.24
CA GLN A 134 4.93 2.90 7.24
C GLN A 134 3.65 2.12 6.90
N THR A 135 2.78 1.87 7.86
CA THR A 135 1.47 1.24 7.62
C THR A 135 0.60 2.11 6.71
N LEU A 136 0.57 3.43 6.94
CA LEU A 136 -0.13 4.36 6.03
C LEU A 136 0.50 4.36 4.63
N LYS A 137 1.83 4.40 4.56
CA LYS A 137 2.56 4.41 3.29
C LYS A 137 2.29 3.13 2.51
N ALA A 138 2.37 1.96 3.12
CA ALA A 138 2.10 0.69 2.47
C ALA A 138 0.74 0.71 1.76
N TRP A 139 -0.31 1.12 2.47
CA TRP A 139 -1.64 1.27 1.89
C TRP A 139 -1.68 2.27 0.72
N VAL A 140 -1.08 3.45 0.88
CA VAL A 140 -0.99 4.46 -0.19
C VAL A 140 -0.25 3.91 -1.41
N MET A 141 0.76 3.07 -1.20
CA MET A 141 1.55 2.45 -2.27
C MET A 141 0.89 1.20 -2.88
N GLY A 142 -0.32 0.83 -2.43
CA GLY A 142 -1.12 -0.25 -3.02
C GLY A 142 -0.95 -1.61 -2.35
N GLU A 143 -0.38 -1.66 -1.14
CA GLU A 143 -0.38 -2.87 -0.32
C GLU A 143 -1.83 -3.31 -0.05
N THR A 144 -2.07 -4.61 -0.14
CA THR A 144 -3.39 -5.20 0.10
C THR A 144 -3.31 -6.18 1.25
N LYS A 145 -4.44 -6.49 1.90
CA LYS A 145 -4.43 -7.48 2.98
C LYS A 145 -3.89 -8.87 2.56
N ARG A 146 -3.89 -9.19 1.26
CA ARG A 146 -3.42 -10.47 0.73
C ARG A 146 -1.90 -10.53 0.49
N SER A 147 -1.24 -9.40 0.27
CA SER A 147 0.20 -9.36 -0.04
C SER A 147 1.10 -9.56 1.18
N GLU A 148 0.56 -9.42 2.39
CA GLU A 148 1.29 -9.65 3.65
C GLU A 148 1.25 -11.11 4.14
N ARG A 149 0.92 -12.10 3.28
CA ARG A 149 0.80 -13.52 3.67
C ARG A 149 2.00 -14.35 3.23
#